data_AF-A0A645JH10-F1
#
_entry.id   AF-A0A645JH10-F1
#
_cell.length_a   1.000
_cell.length_b   1.000
_cell.length_c   1.000
_cell.angle_alpha   90.00
_cell.angle_beta   90.00
_cell.angle_gamma   90.00
#
_symmetry.space_group_name_H-M   'P 1'
#
loop_
_entity.id
_entity.type
_entity.pdbx_description
1 polymer ?
#
loop_
_entity_poly.entity_id
_entity_poly.type
_entity_poly.pdbx_seq_one_letter_code
_entity_poly.pdbx_strand_id
1 'polypeptide(L)'
;MANGLLASIGPLLQKEFGLDTALCETGFALAAVGGEGMNGTAALIAKAWPSLASASVDVLHVSFGVSRTTCLFAIPEGQAITAVKALYDALLR
;
A
#
# COMPACT_ATOMS: atom_id res chain seq x y z
N MET A 1 0.28 3.63 24.53
CA MET A 1 -1.13 3.17 24.54
C MET A 1 -1.49 2.32 23.31
N ALA A 2 -0.92 2.55 22.11
CA ALA A 2 -1.20 1.73 20.92
C ALA A 2 -0.70 0.26 21.01
N ASN A 3 0.40 0.00 21.72
CA ASN A 3 1.03 -1.33 21.74
C ASN A 3 0.17 -2.44 22.36
N GLY A 4 -0.68 -2.10 23.34
CA GLY A 4 -1.59 -3.08 23.96
C GLY A 4 -2.72 -3.52 23.03
N LEU A 5 -3.23 -2.60 22.20
CA LEU A 5 -4.26 -2.90 21.21
C LEU A 5 -3.72 -3.78 20.07
N LEU A 6 -2.54 -3.45 19.56
CA LEU A 6 -1.87 -4.23 18.50
C LEU A 6 -1.57 -5.67 18.94
N ALA A 7 -1.16 -5.86 20.20
CA ALA A 7 -0.88 -7.19 20.74
C ALA A 7 -2.14 -8.02 21.01
N SER A 8 -3.30 -7.37 21.21
CA SER A 8 -4.54 -8.07 21.58
C SER A 8 -5.50 -8.28 20.40
N ILE A 9 -5.41 -7.49 19.33
CA ILE A 9 -6.38 -7.54 18.24
C ILE A 9 -6.39 -8.90 17.53
N GLY A 10 -5.24 -9.51 17.26
CA GLY A 10 -5.15 -10.83 16.62
C GLY A 10 -5.87 -11.92 17.43
N PRO A 11 -5.49 -12.16 18.70
CA PRO A 11 -6.16 -13.11 19.57
C PRO A 11 -7.65 -12.83 19.77
N LEU A 12 -8.05 -11.56 19.85
CA LEU A 12 -9.46 -11.17 19.97
C LEU A 12 -10.25 -11.58 18.73
N LEU A 13 -9.77 -11.27 17.53
CA LEU A 13 -10.43 -11.64 16.27
C LEU A 13 -10.55 -13.16 16.12
N GLN A 14 -9.52 -13.92 16.50
CA GLN A 14 -9.57 -15.39 16.49
C GLN A 14 -10.64 -15.92 17.44
N LYS A 15 -10.69 -15.40 18.67
CA LYS A 15 -11.67 -15.85 19.67
C LYS A 15 -13.10 -15.48 19.27
N GLU A 16 -13.32 -14.27 18.78
CA GLU A 16 -14.65 -13.72 18.54
C GLU A 16 -15.28 -14.24 17.25
N PHE A 17 -14.47 -14.45 16.21
CA PHE A 17 -14.94 -14.88 14.90
C PHE A 17 -14.53 -16.31 14.51
N GLY A 18 -13.80 -17.02 15.38
CA GLY A 18 -13.36 -18.40 15.12
C GLY A 18 -12.34 -18.52 13.99
N LEU A 19 -11.51 -17.49 13.77
CA LEU A 19 -10.51 -17.49 12.70
C LEU A 19 -9.33 -18.40 13.03
N ASP A 20 -8.83 -19.15 12.04
CA ASP A 20 -7.63 -19.98 12.19
C ASP A 20 -6.39 -19.12 12.52
N THR A 21 -6.25 -17.96 11.88
CA THR A 21 -5.10 -17.05 12.07
C THR A 21 -5.52 -15.60 11.84
N ALA A 22 -5.07 -14.70 12.72
CA ALA A 22 -5.17 -13.26 12.54
C ALA A 22 -3.86 -12.59 12.97
N LEU A 23 -3.25 -11.83 12.07
CA LEU A 23 -1.97 -11.15 12.30
C LEU A 23 -2.16 -9.64 12.18
N CYS A 24 -1.39 -8.90 12.97
CA CYS A 24 -1.34 -7.44 12.91
C CYS A 24 0.12 -7.02 12.74
N GLU A 25 0.39 -6.28 11.68
CA GLU A 25 1.72 -5.81 11.33
C GLU A 25 1.72 -4.27 11.25
N THR A 26 2.84 -3.67 11.60
CA THR A 26 3.06 -2.21 11.58
C THR A 26 4.35 -1.88 10.85
N GLY A 27 4.65 -0.58 10.69
CA GLY A 27 5.86 -0.13 9.98
C GLY A 27 5.66 0.05 8.48
N PHE A 28 4.42 0.35 8.07
CA PHE A 28 4.07 0.58 6.67
C PHE A 28 3.59 2.01 6.43
N ALA A 29 3.85 2.51 5.22
CA ALA A 29 3.26 3.71 4.67
C ALA A 29 2.35 3.35 3.48
N LEU A 30 1.38 4.23 3.22
CA LEU A 30 0.53 4.17 2.02
C LEU A 30 0.90 5.31 1.08
N ALA A 31 1.42 4.97 -0.10
CA ALA A 31 1.61 5.92 -1.19
C ALA A 31 0.36 5.89 -2.08
N ALA A 32 -0.35 7.02 -2.14
CA ALA A 32 -1.57 7.17 -2.94
C ALA A 32 -1.28 7.94 -4.22
N VAL A 33 -1.71 7.40 -5.36
CA VAL A 33 -1.77 8.12 -6.63
C VAL A 33 -3.23 8.43 -6.93
N GLY A 34 -3.54 9.72 -7.09
CA GLY A 34 -4.89 10.21 -7.34
C GLY A 34 -4.98 11.10 -8.58
N GLY A 35 -6.04 10.97 -9.37
CA GLY A 35 -6.34 11.91 -10.46
C GLY A 35 -7.45 11.47 -11.42
N GLU A 36 -8.20 12.45 -11.95
CA GLU A 36 -9.31 12.22 -12.91
C GLU A 36 -8.82 11.73 -14.30
N GLY A 37 -7.53 11.92 -14.62
CA GLY A 37 -6.90 11.53 -15.88
C GLY A 37 -6.24 10.14 -15.89
N MET A 38 -6.52 9.29 -14.91
CA MET A 38 -6.03 7.91 -14.93
C MET A 38 -6.74 7.13 -16.06
N ASN A 39 -6.05 6.88 -17.18
CA ASN A 39 -6.51 6.06 -18.32
C ASN A 39 -6.69 4.57 -17.95
N GLY A 40 -7.56 4.30 -16.97
CA GLY A 40 -7.73 3.00 -16.34
C GLY A 40 -6.61 2.65 -15.35
N THR A 41 -6.97 1.96 -14.27
CA THR A 41 -6.00 1.56 -13.24
C THR A 41 -4.90 0.64 -13.79
N ALA A 42 -5.20 -0.19 -14.79
CA ALA A 42 -4.21 -1.07 -15.41
C ALA A 42 -3.05 -0.28 -16.05
N ALA A 43 -3.34 0.81 -16.76
CA ALA A 43 -2.30 1.64 -17.37
C ALA A 43 -1.44 2.36 -16.32
N LEU A 44 -2.05 2.78 -15.20
CA LEU A 44 -1.31 3.34 -14.07
C LEU A 44 -0.35 2.29 -13.48
N ILE A 45 -0.86 1.10 -13.13
CA ILE A 45 -0.06 0.03 -12.53
C ILE A 45 1.09 -0.37 -13.46
N ALA A 46 0.82 -0.45 -14.77
CA ALA A 46 1.84 -0.79 -15.77
C ALA A 46 3.01 0.22 -15.83
N LYS A 47 2.77 1.50 -15.46
CA LYS A 47 3.83 2.52 -15.36
C LYS A 47 4.46 2.58 -13.96
N ALA A 48 3.65 2.48 -12.92
CA ALA A 48 4.08 2.61 -11.53
C ALA A 48 4.93 1.43 -11.07
N TRP A 49 4.52 0.19 -11.39
CA TRP A 49 5.17 -1.02 -10.90
C TRP A 49 6.65 -1.13 -11.34
N PRO A 50 7.00 -0.97 -12.64
CA PRO A 50 8.40 -1.02 -13.04
C PRO A 50 9.27 0.06 -12.38
N SER A 51 8.71 1.26 -12.14
CA SER A 51 9.43 2.35 -11.48
C SER A 51 9.75 2.02 -10.02
N LEU A 52 8.74 1.55 -9.27
CA LEU A 52 8.91 1.11 -7.88
C LEU A 52 9.91 -0.05 -7.77
N ALA A 53 9.80 -1.04 -8.65
CA ALA A 53 10.73 -2.16 -8.70
C ALA A 53 12.17 -1.72 -9.02
N SER A 54 12.35 -0.81 -9.99
CA SER A 54 13.67 -0.26 -10.36
C SER A 54 14.29 0.55 -9.22
N ALA A 55 13.47 1.21 -8.41
CA ALA A 55 13.90 1.92 -7.21
C ALA A 55 14.11 1.00 -5.99
N SER A 56 13.98 -0.32 -6.15
CA SER A 56 14.07 -1.32 -5.06
C SER A 56 13.08 -1.04 -3.92
N VAL A 57 11.86 -0.63 -4.27
CA VAL A 57 10.77 -0.45 -3.31
C VAL A 57 10.00 -1.76 -3.13
N ASP A 58 9.90 -2.23 -1.90
CA ASP A 58 9.14 -3.43 -1.52
C ASP A 58 7.65 -3.08 -1.43
N VAL A 59 6.88 -3.43 -2.46
CA VAL A 59 5.43 -3.23 -2.45
C VAL A 59 4.76 -4.46 -1.84
N LEU A 60 4.18 -4.30 -0.66
CA LEU A 60 3.49 -5.39 0.05
C LEU A 60 2.04 -5.56 -0.39
N HIS A 61 1.39 -4.46 -0.76
CA HIS A 61 -0.01 -4.48 -1.15
C HIS A 61 -0.31 -3.39 -2.17
N VAL A 62 -1.19 -3.71 -3.13
CA VAL A 62 -1.72 -2.74 -4.08
C VAL A 62 -3.24 -2.77 -3.98
N SER A 63 -3.84 -1.63 -3.65
CA SER A 63 -5.30 -1.47 -3.65
C SER A 63 -5.73 -0.59 -4.80
N PHE A 64 -6.65 -1.09 -5.62
CA PHE A 64 -7.27 -0.34 -6.69
C PHE A 64 -8.71 -0.79 -6.94
N GLY A 65 -9.49 0.01 -7.67
CA GLY A 65 -10.87 -0.33 -8.06
C GLY A 65 -11.94 0.11 -7.06
N VAL A 66 -11.56 0.54 -5.86
CA VAL A 66 -12.46 1.19 -4.88
C VAL A 66 -12.86 2.61 -5.29
N SER A 67 -12.01 3.26 -6.09
CA SER A 67 -12.25 4.52 -6.78
C SER A 67 -11.71 4.41 -8.21
N ARG A 68 -12.36 5.05 -9.18
CA ARG A 68 -11.84 5.17 -10.54
C ARG A 68 -10.61 6.07 -10.63
N THR A 69 -10.31 6.82 -9.58
CA THR A 69 -9.31 7.88 -9.57
C THR A 69 -8.22 7.67 -8.52
N THR A 70 -8.16 6.51 -7.85
CA THR A 70 -7.16 6.26 -6.80
C THR A 70 -6.54 4.87 -6.90
N CYS A 71 -5.22 4.81 -6.75
CA CYS A 71 -4.46 3.58 -6.53
C CYS A 71 -3.55 3.75 -5.32
N LEU A 72 -3.51 2.76 -4.43
CA LEU A 72 -2.72 2.77 -3.21
C LEU A 72 -1.64 1.69 -3.27
N PHE A 73 -0.45 2.04 -2.80
CA PHE A 73 0.68 1.12 -2.63
C PHE A 73 1.08 1.10 -1.16
N ALA A 74 0.96 -0.05 -0.51
CA ALA A 74 1.51 -0.26 0.83
C ALA A 74 2.97 -0.70 0.73
N ILE A 75 3.82 -0.01 1.48
CA ILE A 75 5.28 -0.11 1.41
C ILE A 75 5.86 0.01 2.83
N PRO A 76 7.10 -0.45 3.08
CA PRO A 76 7.79 -0.14 4.33
C PRO A 76 7.89 1.37 4.53
N GLU A 77 7.64 1.86 5.74
CA GLU A 77 7.63 3.30 6.03
C GLU A 77 8.98 3.98 5.72
N GLY A 78 10.09 3.26 5.89
CA GLY A 78 11.43 3.74 5.55
C GLY A 78 11.66 3.97 4.06
N GLN A 79 10.79 3.45 3.19
CA GLN A 79 10.87 3.58 1.74
C GLN A 79 9.87 4.63 1.18
N ALA A 80 9.10 5.30 2.04
CA ALA A 80 8.03 6.22 1.64
C ALA A 80 8.47 7.30 0.66
N ILE A 81 9.57 7.99 0.95
CA ILE A 81 10.08 9.07 0.10
C ILE A 81 10.61 8.52 -1.23
N THR A 82 11.29 7.38 -1.21
CA THR A 82 11.81 6.73 -2.43
C THR A 82 10.67 6.33 -3.35
N ALA A 83 9.61 5.73 -2.80
CA ALA A 83 8.42 5.34 -3.55
C ALA A 83 7.71 6.55 -4.18
N VAL A 84 7.51 7.64 -3.42
CA VAL A 84 6.88 8.86 -3.94
C VAL A 84 7.70 9.47 -5.07
N LYS A 85 9.03 9.52 -4.96
CA LYS A 85 9.91 10.03 -6.02
C LYS A 85 9.82 9.17 -7.29
N ALA A 86 9.91 7.84 -7.14
CA ALA A 86 9.80 6.91 -8.25
C ALA A 86 8.44 7.02 -8.98
N LEU A 87 7.35 7.15 -8.22
CA LEU A 87 6.01 7.38 -8.78
C LEU A 87 5.90 8.74 -9.47
N TYR A 88 6.44 9.79 -8.87
CA TYR A 88 6.44 11.13 -9.46
C TYR A 88 7.17 11.15 -10.80
N ASP A 89 8.39 10.60 -10.84
CA ASP A 89 9.21 10.57 -12.05
C ASP A 89 8.57 9.72 -13.16
N ALA A 90 7.86 8.63 -12.83
CA ALA A 90 7.24 7.77 -13.84
C ALA A 90 5.89 8.27 -14.38
N LEU A 91 5.20 9.13 -13.62
CA LEU A 91 3.82 9.52 -13.92
C LEU A 91 3.68 10.96 -14.37
N LEU A 92 4.60 11.85 -13.95
CA LEU A 92 4.52 13.29 -14.18
C LEU A 92 5.72 13.86 -14.95
N ARG A 93 6.75 13.06 -15.21
CA ARG A 93 7.90 13.44 -16.05
C ARG A 93 7.99 12.53 -17.27
#